data_AF-A0A537FIJ5-F1
#
_entry.id   AF-A0A537FIJ5-F1
#
_cell.length_a   1.000
_cell.length_b   1.000
_cell.length_c   1.000
_cell.angle_alpha   90.00
_cell.angle_beta   90.00
_cell.angle_gamma   90.00
#
_symmetry.space_group_name_H-M   'P 1'
#
loop_
_entity.id
_entity.type
_entity.pdbx_description
1 polymer ?
#
loop_
_entity_poly.entity_id
_entity_poly.type
_entity_poly.pdbx_seq_one_letter_code
_entity_poly.pdbx_strand_id
1 'polypeptide(L)' 'NSLVETGVPRQDAHERIRKISIKALDNKIPFSKLLLEDRFISKRLKPKEIKEALDYRTYLGVTRELVNSALKE' A
#
# COMPACT_ATOMS: atom_id res chain seq x y z
N ASN A 1 -6.63 -2.66 -2.23
CA ASN A 1 -5.94 -1.98 -3.36
C ASN A 1 -6.22 -0.49 -3.26
N SER A 2 -5.55 0.22 -2.35
CA SER A 2 -5.99 1.55 -1.90
C SER A 2 -6.16 2.58 -3.02
N LEU A 3 -5.28 2.62 -4.02
CA LEU A 3 -5.43 3.53 -5.17
C LEU A 3 -6.57 3.12 -6.12
N VAL A 4 -6.78 1.82 -6.31
CA VAL A 4 -7.87 1.32 -7.17
C VAL A 4 -9.22 1.64 -6.56
N GLU A 5 -9.33 1.57 -5.23
CA GLU A 5 -10.53 1.98 -4.48
C GLU A 5 -10.85 3.48 -4.65
N THR A 6 -9.87 4.31 -5.03
CA THR A 6 -10.07 5.73 -5.37
C THR A 6 -10.43 5.97 -6.84
N GLY A 7 -10.67 4.91 -7.62
CA GLY A 7 -11.04 4.99 -9.04
C GLY A 7 -9.86 5.00 -10.02
N VAL A 8 -8.63 4.75 -9.55
CA VAL A 8 -7.46 4.66 -10.44
C VAL A 8 -7.44 3.29 -11.13
N PRO A 9 -7.26 3.23 -12.47
CA PRO A 9 -7.06 1.96 -13.16
C PRO A 9 -5.89 1.17 -12.57
N ARG A 10 -6.06 -0.16 -12.46
CA ARG A 10 -5.07 -1.04 -11.79
C ARG A 10 -3.65 -0.90 -12.36
N GLN A 11 -3.53 -0.80 -13.70
CA GLN A 11 -2.24 -0.64 -14.36
C GLN A 11 -1.57 0.69 -14.00
N ASP A 12 -2.33 1.78 -14.02
CA ASP A 12 -1.83 3.12 -13.68
C ASP A 12 -1.41 3.19 -12.21
N ALA A 13 -2.20 2.60 -11.31
CA ALA A 13 -1.86 2.50 -9.89
C ALA A 13 -0.56 1.73 -9.69
N HIS A 14 -0.42 0.56 -10.33
CA HIS A 14 0.78 -0.25 -10.23
C HIS A 14 2.02 0.48 -10.79
N GLU A 15 1.92 1.05 -11.99
CA GLU A 15 3.05 1.73 -12.62
C GLU A 15 3.50 2.96 -11.84
N ARG A 16 2.56 3.71 -11.23
CA ARG A 16 2.91 4.85 -10.36
C ARG A 16 3.69 4.38 -9.14
N ILE A 17 3.21 3.34 -8.45
CA ILE A 17 3.88 2.79 -7.26
C ILE A 17 5.25 2.21 -7.62
N ARG A 18 5.37 1.52 -8.76
CA ARG A 18 6.64 0.96 -9.25
C ARG A 18 7.70 2.06 -9.42
N LYS A 19 7.36 3.16 -10.11
CA LYS A 19 8.27 4.30 -10.32
C LYS A 19 8.71 4.93 -9.00
N ILE A 20 7.79 5.10 -8.05
CA ILE A 20 8.12 5.65 -6.72
C ILE A 20 9.04 4.69 -5.95
N SER A 21 8.80 3.38 -6.04
CA SER A 21 9.60 2.36 -5.36
C SER A 21 11.04 2.34 -5.86
N ILE A 22 11.24 2.39 -7.19
CA ILE A 22 12.57 2.49 -7.80
C ILE A 22 13.27 3.76 -7.34
N LYS A 23 12.57 4.91 -7.39
CA LYS A 23 13.11 6.19 -6.92
C LYS A 23 13.52 6.15 -5.44
N ALA A 24 12.76 5.45 -4.60
CA ALA A 24 13.07 5.28 -3.18
C ALA A 24 14.40 4.54 -2.99
N LEU A 25 14.59 3.45 -3.74
CA LEU A 25 15.80 2.63 -3.71
C LEU A 25 17.02 3.39 -4.23
N ASP A 26 16.92 3.96 -5.43
CA ASP A 26 18.04 4.65 -6.09
C ASP A 26 18.57 5.82 -5.26
N ASN A 27 17.66 6.56 -4.62
CA ASN A 27 18.02 7.77 -3.87
C ASN A 27 18.15 7.53 -2.35
N LYS A 28 17.96 6.29 -1.88
CA LYS A 28 17.95 5.94 -0.44
C LYS A 28 17.00 6.81 0.38
N ILE A 29 15.83 7.12 -0.18
CA ILE A 29 14.78 7.93 0.48
C ILE A 29 13.71 6.96 1.00
N PRO A 30 13.18 7.16 2.22
CA PRO A 30 12.07 6.36 2.71
C PRO A 30 10.88 6.37 1.75
N PHE A 31 10.40 5.19 1.37
CA PHE A 31 9.27 5.03 0.44
C PHE A 31 8.02 5.79 0.91
N SER A 32 7.73 5.73 2.21
CA SER A 32 6.62 6.46 2.85
C SER A 32 6.71 7.98 2.63
N LYS A 33 7.92 8.55 2.67
CA LYS A 33 8.14 9.97 2.41
C LYS A 33 7.79 10.33 0.96
N LEU A 34 8.27 9.54 0.00
CA LEU A 34 7.97 9.78 -1.42
C LEU A 34 6.48 9.64 -1.74
N LEU A 35 5.76 8.73 -1.08
CA LEU A 35 4.30 8.62 -1.22
C LEU A 35 3.56 9.86 -0.72
N LEU A 36 3.99 10.44 0.41
CA LEU A 36 3.40 11.66 0.97
C LEU A 36 3.67 12.90 0.10
N GLU A 37 4.85 12.98 -0.50
CA GLU A 37 5.26 14.09 -1.38
C GLU A 37 4.67 13.98 -2.80
N ASP A 38 4.27 12.78 -3.22
CA ASP A 38 3.71 12.55 -4.55
C ASP A 38 2.31 13.16 -4.66
N ARG A 39 2.17 14.22 -5.48
CA ARG A 39 0.90 14.94 -5.70
C ARG A 39 -0.23 14.07 -6.25
N PHE A 40 0.06 12.98 -6.95
CA PHE A 40 -0.99 12.08 -7.46
C PHE A 40 -1.55 11.23 -6.32
N ILE A 41 -0.68 10.75 -5.43
CA ILE A 41 -1.02 9.95 -4.27
C ILE A 41 -1.72 10.81 -3.20
N SER A 42 -1.14 11.95 -2.81
CA SER A 42 -1.67 12.80 -1.73
C SER A 42 -3.02 13.45 -2.04
N LYS A 43 -3.40 13.55 -3.33
CA LYS A 43 -4.75 13.95 -3.75
C LYS A 43 -5.81 12.85 -3.57
N ARG A 44 -5.40 11.60 -3.38
CA ARG A 44 -6.28 10.42 -3.37
C ARG A 44 -6.28 9.69 -2.03
N LEU A 45 -5.14 9.67 -1.35
CA LEU A 45 -4.96 9.01 -0.07
C LEU A 45 -4.48 10.03 0.96
N LYS A 46 -5.16 10.07 2.10
CA LYS A 46 -4.75 10.83 3.28
C LYS A 46 -3.50 10.19 3.90
N PRO A 47 -2.71 10.96 4.67
CA PRO A 47 -1.53 10.42 5.36
C PRO A 47 -1.82 9.20 6.23
N LYS A 48 -3.00 9.13 6.87
CA LYS A 48 -3.44 7.98 7.67
C LYS A 48 -3.62 6.72 6.80
N GLU A 49 -4.26 6.86 5.64
CA GLU A 49 -4.51 5.74 4.71
C GLU A 49 -3.19 5.21 4.12
N ILE A 50 -2.24 6.11 3.83
CA ILE A 50 -0.88 5.72 3.42
C ILE A 50 -0.17 4.95 4.55
N LYS A 51 -0.29 5.41 5.80
CA LYS A 51 0.30 4.74 6.96
C LYS A 51 -0.29 3.34 7.17
N GLU A 52 -1.61 3.21 7.05
CA GLU A 52 -2.31 1.91 7.16
C GLU A 52 -1.89 0.95 6.03
N ALA A 53 -1.74 1.45 4.80
CA ALA A 53 -1.27 0.64 3.67
C ALA A 53 0.18 0.14 3.83
N LEU A 54 0.99 0.78 4.68
CA LEU A 54 2.36 0.39 4.99
C LEU A 54 2.50 -0.34 6.33
N ASP A 55 1.39 -0.61 7.03
CA ASP A 55 1.41 -1.26 8.32
C ASP A 55 1.59 -2.78 8.17
N TYR A 56 2.77 -3.28 8.55
CA TYR A 56 3.11 -4.71 8.47
C TYR A 56 2.14 -5.60 9.25
N ARG A 57 1.45 -5.08 10.26
CA ARG A 57 0.48 -5.86 11.07
C ARG A 57 -0.72 -6.31 10.23
N THR A 58 -0.98 -5.65 9.11
CA THR A 58 -2.05 -6.03 8.16
C THR A 58 -1.67 -7.21 7.27
N TYR A 59 -0.40 -7.64 7.25
CA TYR A 59 0.08 -8.73 6.37
C TYR A 59 -0.51 -10.10 6.72
N LEU A 60 -0.98 -10.27 7.95
CA LEU A 60 -1.57 -11.54 8.39
C LEU A 60 -2.97 -11.79 7.81
N GLY A 61 -3.66 -10.76 7.30
CA GLY A 61 -4.96 -10.90 6.65
C GLY A 61 -5.92 -11.83 7.40
N VAL A 62 -6.29 -12.93 6.73
CA VAL A 62 -7.25 -13.93 7.21
C VAL A 62 -6.63 -15.08 8.04
N THR A 63 -5.38 -14.93 8.51
CA THR A 63 -4.65 -15.99 9.25
C THR A 63 -5.48 -16.59 10.39
N ARG A 64 -6.18 -15.76 11.16
CA ARG A 64 -7.02 -16.23 12.26
C ARG A 64 -8.20 -17.08 11.78
N GLU A 65 -8.82 -16.72 10.67
CA GLU A 65 -9.93 -17.47 10.09
C GLU A 65 -9.45 -18.84 9.59
N LEU A 66 -8.29 -18.88 8.93
CA LEU A 66 -7.67 -20.13 8.46
C LEU A 66 -7.33 -21.07 9.62
N VAL A 67 -6.71 -20.56 10.69
CA VAL A 67 -6.39 -21.34 11.89
C VAL A 67 -7.67 -21.89 12.53
N ASN A 68 -8.69 -21.05 12.69
CA ASN A 68 -9.95 -21.48 13.29
C ASN A 68 -10.68 -22.53 12.43
N SER A 69 -10.62 -22.42 11.10
CA SER A 69 -11.19 -23.43 10.20
C SER A 69 -10.46 -24.76 10.31
N ALA A 70 -9.13 -24.75 10.49
CA ALA A 70 -8.33 -25.96 10.68
C ALA A 70 -8.56 -26.63 12.05
N LEU A 71 -8.86 -25.85 13.10
CA LEU A 71 -9.13 -26.38 14.46
C LEU A 71 -10.57 -26.88 14.65
N LYS A 72 -11.49 -26.56 13.73
CA LYS A 72 -12.89 -26.97 13.77
C LYS A 72 -13.14 -28.37 13.20
N GLU A 73 -12.10 -29.20 13.07
CA GLU A 73 -12.24 -30.64 12.78
C GLU A 73 -13.14 -31.33 13.82
#